data_AF-A0A7W9II85-F1
#
_entry.id   AF-A0A7W9II85-F1
#
_cell.length_a   1.000
_cell.length_b   1.000
_cell.length_c   1.000
_cell.angle_alpha   90.00
_cell.angle_beta   90.00
_cell.angle_gamma   90.00
#
_symmetry.space_group_name_H-M   'P 1'
#
loop_
_entity.id
_entity.type
_entity.pdbx_description
1 polymer ?
#
loop_
_entity_poly.entity_id
_entity_poly.type
_entity_poly.pdbx_seq_one_letter_code
_entity_poly.pdbx_strand_id
1 'polypeptide(L)'
;MRTSLVTVLTGLVLVTGCTGCTDAANGKAVKLRTTDQIRTALGDTYWKYWADSIPGLARGEVDGPKGVHYGKITGVTRAEDVHWAIGSIRIKGHPDSDRGGPHVWNKAGGGPWKYRGDSDGCPAVPARLLKAWGQPRLICR
;
A
#
# COMPACT_ATOMS: atom_id res chain seq x y z
N MET A 1 -36.74 47.37 -29.00
CA MET A 1 -37.02 45.93 -28.78
C MET A 1 -36.20 45.18 -29.84
N ARG A 2 -35.20 44.34 -29.59
CA ARG A 2 -34.74 43.57 -28.44
C ARG A 2 -33.20 43.51 -28.50
N THR A 3 -32.54 43.68 -27.36
CA THR A 3 -31.11 43.44 -27.18
C THR A 3 -30.93 41.98 -26.79
N SER A 4 -30.20 41.19 -27.56
CA SER A 4 -29.84 39.80 -27.19
C SER A 4 -28.36 39.75 -26.85
N LEU A 5 -28.08 39.62 -25.55
CA LEU A 5 -26.77 39.29 -25.02
C LEU A 5 -26.55 37.77 -25.16
N VAL A 6 -25.49 37.36 -25.85
CA VAL A 6 -25.02 35.97 -25.86
C VAL A 6 -23.98 35.82 -24.76
N THR A 7 -24.36 35.17 -23.66
CA THR A 7 -23.44 34.82 -22.58
C THR A 7 -22.66 33.57 -22.97
N VAL A 8 -21.35 33.72 -23.13
CA VAL A 8 -20.38 32.64 -23.30
C VAL A 8 -20.27 31.89 -21.97
N LEU A 9 -20.70 30.63 -21.94
CA LEU A 9 -20.49 29.72 -20.81
C LEU A 9 -19.07 29.14 -20.91
N THR A 10 -18.16 29.76 -20.18
CA THR A 10 -16.80 29.26 -19.93
C THR A 10 -16.87 28.00 -19.06
N GLY A 11 -16.08 27.00 -19.44
CA GLY A 11 -16.21 25.63 -18.98
C GLY A 11 -15.89 25.38 -17.51
N LEU A 12 -16.56 24.36 -16.97
CA LEU A 12 -16.22 23.72 -15.70
C LEU A 12 -15.74 22.30 -16.00
N VAL A 13 -14.42 22.11 -16.07
CA VAL A 13 -13.83 20.77 -16.04
C VAL A 13 -13.80 20.32 -14.58
N LEU A 14 -14.72 19.43 -14.21
CA LEU A 14 -14.66 18.71 -12.94
C LEU A 14 -13.51 17.70 -13.02
N VAL A 15 -12.33 18.12 -12.58
CA VAL A 15 -11.23 17.21 -12.26
C VAL A 15 -11.59 16.57 -10.92
N THR A 16 -12.20 15.38 -10.94
CA THR A 16 -12.38 14.54 -9.75
C THR A 16 -11.04 13.92 -9.38
N GLY A 17 -10.09 14.76 -8.95
CA GLY A 17 -8.81 14.37 -8.40
C GLY A 17 -8.97 14.10 -6.92
N CYS A 18 -8.67 12.87 -6.47
CA CYS A 18 -8.66 12.50 -5.07
C CYS A 18 -7.70 13.43 -4.30
N THR A 19 -8.24 14.41 -3.56
CA THR A 19 -7.52 15.51 -2.90
C THR A 19 -6.67 15.06 -1.69
N GLY A 20 -6.38 13.76 -1.57
CA GLY A 20 -5.50 13.20 -0.55
C GLY A 20 -4.49 12.19 -1.12
N CYS A 21 -4.42 12.04 -2.43
CA CYS A 21 -3.42 11.20 -3.09
C CYS A 21 -2.17 12.01 -3.50
N THR A 22 -1.86 13.10 -2.79
CA THR A 22 -0.52 13.65 -2.83
C THR A 22 0.39 12.61 -2.19
N ASP A 23 1.05 11.84 -3.06
CA ASP A 23 2.27 11.15 -2.74
C ASP A 23 3.08 12.03 -1.80
N ALA A 24 3.44 11.50 -0.63
CA ALA A 24 4.35 12.13 0.31
C ALA A 24 5.76 12.19 -0.32
N ALA A 25 5.89 12.76 -1.53
CA ALA A 25 6.98 12.61 -2.46
C ALA A 25 8.30 13.13 -1.87
N ASN A 26 8.20 14.06 -0.90
CA ASN A 26 9.35 14.71 -0.26
C ASN A 26 9.47 14.41 1.25
N GLY A 27 8.65 13.51 1.79
CA GLY A 27 8.67 13.17 3.21
C GLY A 27 9.92 12.40 3.68
N LYS A 28 10.26 12.52 4.96
CA LYS A 28 11.30 11.71 5.59
C LYS A 28 10.83 10.27 5.73
N ALA A 29 11.66 9.32 5.31
CA ALA A 29 11.45 7.91 5.59
C ALA A 29 11.82 7.58 7.03
N VAL A 30 10.92 6.90 7.73
CA VAL A 30 11.10 6.48 9.12
C VAL A 30 10.83 4.98 9.22
N LYS A 31 11.83 4.22 9.67
CA LYS A 31 11.65 2.82 10.06
C LYS A 31 10.83 2.77 11.35
N LEU A 32 9.78 1.96 11.34
CA LEU A 32 8.90 1.78 12.48
C LEU A 32 9.07 0.36 13.04
N ARG A 33 8.70 0.19 14.31
CA ARG A 33 8.68 -1.13 14.94
C ARG A 33 7.49 -1.93 14.39
N THR A 34 7.75 -3.15 13.93
CA THR A 34 6.70 -4.11 13.61
C THR A 34 6.11 -4.68 14.90
N THR A 35 4.79 -4.65 15.03
CA THR A 35 4.03 -5.27 16.13
C THR A 35 3.16 -6.41 15.61
N ASP A 36 2.67 -7.27 16.50
CA ASP A 36 1.76 -8.35 16.12
C ASP A 36 0.45 -7.82 15.53
N GLN A 37 -0.05 -6.69 16.05
CA GLN A 37 -1.22 -6.02 15.46
C GLN A 37 -1.00 -5.64 14.00
N ILE A 38 0.20 -5.13 13.65
CA ILE A 38 0.53 -4.83 12.26
C ILE A 38 0.59 -6.13 11.45
N ARG A 39 1.26 -7.18 11.95
CA ARG A 39 1.33 -8.47 11.23
C ARG A 39 -0.06 -9.05 10.97
N THR A 40 -0.93 -9.06 11.96
CA THR A 40 -2.32 -9.52 11.82
C THR A 40 -3.05 -8.71 10.76
N ALA A 41 -2.99 -7.38 10.80
CA ALA A 41 -3.68 -6.53 9.83
C ALA A 41 -3.19 -6.76 8.39
N LEU A 42 -1.88 -6.91 8.20
CA LEU A 42 -1.30 -7.22 6.88
C LEU A 42 -1.74 -8.60 6.38
N GLY A 43 -1.75 -9.60 7.26
CA GLY A 43 -2.21 -10.95 6.95
C GLY A 43 -3.71 -11.00 6.63
N ASP A 44 -4.54 -10.23 7.32
CA ASP A 44 -5.97 -10.10 7.05
C ASP A 44 -6.22 -9.44 5.69
N THR A 45 -5.47 -8.39 5.36
CA THR A 45 -5.55 -7.73 4.05
C THR A 45 -5.15 -8.69 2.92
N TYR A 46 -4.10 -9.49 3.11
CA TYR A 46 -3.68 -10.49 2.13
C TYR A 46 -4.69 -11.65 1.99
N TRP A 47 -5.23 -12.15 3.11
CA TRP A 47 -6.30 -13.15 3.10
C TRP A 47 -7.51 -12.66 2.30
N LYS A 48 -7.97 -11.43 2.55
CA LYS A 48 -9.11 -10.83 1.83
C LYS A 48 -8.87 -10.73 0.32
N TYR A 49 -7.63 -10.46 -0.09
CA TYR A 49 -7.28 -10.42 -1.51
C TYR A 49 -7.46 -11.78 -2.20
N TRP A 50 -7.14 -12.88 -1.50
CA TRP A 50 -7.23 -14.23 -2.05
C TRP A 50 -8.58 -14.93 -1.81
N ALA A 51 -9.37 -14.46 -0.85
CA ALA A 51 -10.62 -15.11 -0.43
C ALA A 51 -11.62 -15.28 -1.58
N ASP A 52 -11.64 -14.35 -2.55
CA ASP A 52 -12.53 -14.44 -3.71
C ASP A 52 -12.02 -15.42 -4.78
N SER A 53 -10.72 -15.71 -4.80
CA SER A 53 -10.09 -16.59 -5.80
C SER A 53 -9.93 -18.04 -5.33
N ILE A 54 -10.00 -18.28 -4.02
CA ILE A 54 -9.88 -19.61 -3.43
C ILE A 54 -11.16 -19.89 -2.63
N PRO A 55 -12.13 -20.61 -3.21
CA PRO A 55 -13.37 -20.95 -2.53
C PRO A 55 -13.11 -21.68 -1.20
N GLY A 56 -13.68 -21.16 -0.12
CA GLY A 56 -13.54 -21.76 1.21
C GLY A 56 -12.23 -21.45 1.93
N LEU A 57 -11.37 -20.57 1.40
CA LEU A 57 -10.11 -20.18 2.03
C LEU A 57 -10.32 -19.67 3.47
N ALA A 58 -9.85 -20.44 4.43
CA ALA A 58 -9.94 -20.08 5.83
C ALA A 58 -8.80 -19.15 6.23
N ARG A 59 -9.07 -18.20 7.13
CA ARG A 59 -8.05 -17.26 7.61
C ARG A 59 -6.85 -17.95 8.27
N GLY A 60 -7.05 -19.11 8.89
CA GLY A 60 -6.00 -19.92 9.52
C GLY A 60 -5.04 -20.63 8.54
N GLU A 61 -5.35 -20.60 7.25
CA GLU A 61 -4.51 -21.16 6.19
C GLU A 61 -3.42 -20.17 5.74
N VAL A 62 -3.55 -18.90 6.14
CA VAL A 62 -2.53 -17.87 5.88
C VAL A 62 -1.40 -17.98 6.90
N ASP A 63 -0.19 -18.25 6.40
CA ASP A 63 1.04 -18.36 7.17
C ASP A 63 1.92 -17.11 6.95
N GLY A 64 1.85 -16.16 7.90
CA GLY A 64 2.60 -14.91 7.86
C GLY A 64 1.75 -13.66 8.12
N PRO A 65 2.28 -12.45 7.86
CA PRO A 65 3.59 -12.18 7.25
C PRO A 65 4.77 -12.30 8.23
N LYS A 66 5.88 -12.86 7.75
CA LYS A 66 7.17 -13.05 8.43
C LYS A 66 8.21 -12.07 7.90
N GLY A 67 9.24 -11.78 8.71
CA GLY A 67 10.34 -10.90 8.28
C GLY A 67 9.91 -9.47 7.93
N VAL A 68 8.85 -8.95 8.57
CA VAL A 68 8.22 -7.70 8.14
C VAL A 68 9.12 -6.48 8.37
N HIS A 69 9.41 -5.77 7.28
CA HIS A 69 9.94 -4.42 7.26
C HIS A 69 8.79 -3.42 7.20
N TYR A 70 8.72 -2.53 8.18
CA TYR A 70 7.63 -1.56 8.30
C TYR A 70 8.19 -0.15 8.48
N GLY A 71 7.56 0.81 7.84
CA GLY A 71 7.93 2.21 7.95
C GLY A 71 6.87 3.13 7.39
N LYS A 72 7.17 4.42 7.43
CA LYS A 72 6.36 5.44 6.79
C LYS A 72 7.21 6.50 6.12
N ILE A 73 6.58 7.23 5.22
CA ILE A 73 7.07 8.50 4.72
C ILE A 73 6.18 9.58 5.32
N THR A 74 6.80 10.56 5.96
CA THR A 74 6.05 11.62 6.64
C THR A 74 5.38 12.57 5.65
N GLY A 75 4.09 12.81 5.80
CA GLY A 75 3.38 13.87 5.10
C GLY A 75 3.53 15.22 5.82
N VAL A 76 2.84 16.26 5.34
CA VAL A 76 2.74 17.55 6.07
C VAL A 76 1.96 17.33 7.36
N THR A 77 0.92 16.49 7.29
CA THR A 77 0.10 16.07 8.43
C THR A 77 0.19 14.56 8.66
N ARG A 78 -0.23 14.10 9.85
CA ARG A 78 -0.30 12.65 10.15
C ARG A 78 -1.27 11.90 9.24
N ALA A 79 -2.29 12.57 8.70
CA ALA A 79 -3.24 11.96 7.76
C ALA A 79 -2.59 11.67 6.41
N GLU A 80 -1.58 12.45 6.03
CA GLU A 80 -0.82 12.34 4.79
C GLU A 80 0.40 11.41 4.90
N ASP A 81 0.71 10.90 6.09
CA ASP A 81 1.78 9.90 6.25
C ASP A 81 1.46 8.68 5.38
N VAL A 82 2.39 8.23 4.53
CA VAL A 82 2.20 7.00 3.77
C VAL A 82 2.99 5.88 4.43
N HIS A 83 2.27 4.91 4.97
CA HIS A 83 2.85 3.72 5.60
C HIS A 83 3.05 2.63 4.56
N TRP A 84 4.18 1.93 4.68
CA TRP A 84 4.57 0.83 3.81
C TRP A 84 5.05 -0.34 4.64
N ALA A 85 4.72 -1.54 4.20
CA ALA A 85 5.25 -2.77 4.76
C ALA A 85 5.66 -3.74 3.65
N ILE A 86 6.71 -4.52 3.92
CA ILE A 86 7.15 -5.65 3.09
C ILE A 86 7.37 -6.86 3.98
N GLY A 87 7.00 -8.07 3.54
CA GLY A 87 7.26 -9.30 4.27
C GLY A 87 6.83 -10.56 3.52
N SER A 88 7.32 -11.71 3.95
CA SER A 88 6.97 -13.00 3.34
C SER A 88 5.66 -13.53 3.92
N ILE A 89 4.71 -13.89 3.07
CA ILE A 89 3.42 -14.46 3.46
C ILE A 89 3.03 -15.50 2.42
N ARG A 90 2.19 -16.46 2.81
CA ARG A 90 1.69 -17.49 1.91
C ARG A 90 0.37 -18.04 2.40
N ILE A 91 -0.30 -18.76 1.52
CA ILE A 91 -1.42 -19.64 1.84
C ILE A 91 -0.91 -21.09 1.81
N LYS A 92 -1.15 -21.83 2.89
CA LYS A 92 -0.77 -23.25 2.98
C LYS A 92 -1.42 -24.04 1.84
N GLY A 93 -0.63 -24.84 1.13
CA GLY A 93 -1.13 -25.68 0.02
C GLY A 93 -1.30 -24.94 -1.31
N HIS A 94 -1.06 -23.63 -1.38
CA HIS A 94 -1.20 -22.83 -2.60
C HIS A 94 0.16 -22.22 -3.00
N PRO A 95 0.97 -22.91 -3.82
CA PRO A 95 2.33 -22.47 -4.16
C PRO A 95 2.39 -21.19 -5.01
N ASP A 96 1.29 -20.81 -5.67
CA ASP A 96 1.25 -19.53 -6.40
C ASP A 96 1.10 -18.32 -5.46
N SER A 97 0.73 -18.55 -4.20
CA SER A 97 0.47 -17.49 -3.24
C SER A 97 1.75 -16.84 -2.69
N ASP A 98 2.88 -17.56 -2.72
CA ASP A 98 4.20 -17.09 -2.25
C ASP A 98 5.22 -16.87 -3.38
N ARG A 99 4.79 -17.10 -4.62
CA ARG A 99 5.58 -16.80 -5.81
C ARG A 99 5.81 -15.30 -5.90
N GLY A 100 6.99 -14.92 -6.41
CA GLY A 100 7.31 -13.50 -6.67
C GLY A 100 7.93 -12.76 -5.49
N GLY A 101 8.27 -13.44 -4.39
CA GLY A 101 9.06 -12.87 -3.29
C GLY A 101 8.24 -12.06 -2.29
N PRO A 102 8.86 -11.20 -1.45
CA PRO A 102 8.15 -10.60 -0.34
C PRO A 102 7.03 -9.66 -0.81
N HIS A 103 5.93 -9.75 -0.10
CA HIS A 103 4.68 -9.09 -0.39
C HIS A 103 4.68 -7.66 0.13
N VAL A 104 3.99 -6.77 -0.58
CA VAL A 104 3.99 -5.34 -0.33
C VAL A 104 2.60 -4.86 0.07
N TRP A 105 2.55 -4.01 1.09
CA TRP A 105 1.34 -3.31 1.51
C TRP A 105 1.59 -1.83 1.70
N ASN A 106 0.55 -1.02 1.51
CA ASN A 106 0.58 0.38 1.90
C ASN A 106 -0.75 0.88 2.49
N LYS A 107 -0.69 2.03 3.16
CA LYS A 107 -1.85 2.80 3.58
C LYS A 107 -1.50 4.28 3.75
N ALA A 108 -2.49 5.15 3.60
CA ALA A 108 -2.38 6.57 3.94
C ALA A 108 -2.91 6.81 5.36
N GLY A 109 -2.13 7.47 6.20
CA GLY A 109 -2.40 7.80 7.58
C GLY A 109 -3.00 6.63 8.39
N GLY A 110 -4.16 6.91 8.99
CA GLY A 110 -4.97 5.95 9.73
C GLY A 110 -5.87 5.05 8.87
N GLY A 111 -5.81 5.14 7.54
CA GLY A 111 -6.68 4.42 6.61
C GLY A 111 -6.43 2.90 6.56
N PRO A 112 -7.22 2.17 5.76
CA PRO A 112 -7.09 0.72 5.61
C PRO A 112 -5.80 0.34 4.86
N TRP A 113 -5.23 -0.81 5.23
CA TRP A 113 -4.15 -1.44 4.47
C TRP A 113 -4.64 -1.92 3.11
N LYS A 114 -3.82 -1.67 2.09
CA LYS A 114 -4.00 -2.16 0.73
C LYS A 114 -2.86 -3.11 0.41
N TYR A 115 -3.20 -4.30 -0.09
CA TYR A 115 -2.23 -5.21 -0.68
C TYR A 115 -1.81 -4.69 -2.05
N ARG A 116 -0.51 -4.71 -2.35
CA ARG A 116 0.07 -4.12 -3.57
C ARG A 116 0.71 -5.16 -4.49
N GLY A 117 0.71 -6.44 -4.09
CA GLY A 117 1.35 -7.53 -4.83
C GLY A 117 2.60 -8.07 -4.12
N ASP A 118 3.31 -8.92 -4.83
CA ASP A 118 4.61 -9.50 -4.46
C ASP A 118 5.77 -8.59 -4.90
N SER A 119 7.01 -9.09 -4.85
CA SER A 119 8.22 -8.28 -5.03
C SER A 119 8.60 -7.95 -6.47
N ASP A 120 7.83 -8.41 -7.48
CA ASP A 120 7.77 -7.70 -8.77
C ASP A 120 7.24 -6.26 -8.57
N GLY A 121 6.52 -6.02 -7.46
CA GLY A 121 6.07 -4.73 -6.96
C GLY A 121 7.05 -3.95 -6.08
N CYS A 122 8.27 -4.44 -5.85
CA CYS A 122 9.32 -3.65 -5.17
C CYS A 122 9.61 -2.26 -5.80
N PRO A 123 9.49 -2.05 -7.12
CA PRO A 123 9.55 -0.70 -7.70
C PRO A 123 8.53 0.29 -7.12
N ALA A 124 7.41 -0.21 -6.57
CA ALA A 124 6.41 0.65 -5.93
C ALA A 124 6.84 1.11 -4.53
N VAL A 125 7.76 0.41 -3.86
CA VAL A 125 8.23 0.81 -2.54
C VAL A 125 9.24 1.94 -2.68
N PRO A 126 9.02 3.10 -2.02
CA PRO A 126 9.92 4.22 -2.18
C PRO A 126 11.35 3.90 -1.72
N ALA A 127 12.34 4.20 -2.56
CA ALA A 127 13.75 3.88 -2.33
C ALA A 127 14.29 4.40 -0.98
N ARG A 128 13.79 5.56 -0.52
CA ARG A 128 14.13 6.12 0.80
C ARG A 128 13.73 5.22 1.98
N LEU A 129 12.62 4.49 1.87
CA LEU A 129 12.20 3.52 2.88
C LEU A 129 13.09 2.28 2.86
N LEU A 130 13.39 1.76 1.66
CA LEU A 130 14.33 0.64 1.51
C LEU A 130 15.69 0.98 2.14
N LYS A 131 16.18 2.21 1.95
CA LYS A 131 17.39 2.71 2.60
C LYS A 131 17.23 2.80 4.12
N ALA A 132 16.11 3.33 4.62
CA ALA A 132 15.83 3.42 6.06
C ALA A 132 15.71 2.04 6.74
N TRP A 133 15.33 0.99 6.00
CA TRP A 133 15.26 -0.37 6.50
C TRP A 133 16.62 -1.08 6.53
N GLY A 134 17.60 -0.55 5.79
CA GLY A 134 19.01 -0.92 5.86
C GLY A 134 19.48 -1.88 4.77
N GLN A 135 18.59 -2.43 3.92
CA GLN A 135 18.98 -3.48 2.95
C GLN A 135 18.12 -3.53 1.66
N PRO A 136 18.21 -2.53 0.76
CA PRO A 136 17.39 -2.47 -0.45
C PRO A 136 17.54 -3.70 -1.37
N ARG A 137 18.78 -4.18 -1.54
CA ARG A 137 19.13 -5.31 -2.44
C ARG A 137 18.93 -6.70 -1.83
N LEU A 138 18.41 -6.81 -0.61
CA LEU A 138 18.07 -8.09 0.01
C LEU A 138 16.56 -8.22 0.23
N ILE A 139 15.87 -7.08 0.35
CA ILE A 139 14.42 -7.01 0.52
C ILE A 139 13.70 -7.11 -0.84
N CYS A 140 14.36 -6.68 -1.92
CA CYS A 140 13.80 -6.60 -3.28
C CYS A 140 14.77 -7.24 -4.28
N ARG A 141 14.81 -8.56 -4.36
CA ARG A 141 15.69 -9.34 -5.24
C ARG A 141 14.90 -10.09 -6.28
#